data_AF-A0A6I7QSB7-F1
#
_entry.id   AF-A0A6I7QSB7-F1
#
_cell.length_a   1.000
_cell.length_b   1.000
_cell.length_c   1.000
_cell.angle_alpha   90.00
_cell.angle_beta   90.00
_cell.angle_gamma   90.00
#
_symmetry.space_group_name_H-M   'P 1'
#
loop_
_entity.id
_entity.type
_entity.pdbx_description
1 polymer ?
#
loop_
_entity_poly.entity_id
_entity_poly.type
_entity_poly.pdbx_seq_one_letter_code
_entity_poly.pdbx_strand_id
1 'polypeptide(L)'
;MSSVDQAVRGGWYELREHLRKPRVLFNFLFPGDTAQSVGALLKEAAKELENAIEGGVLEVKRRRINLLYVELEEAKFSSEVFTRLDQLAKYAAITILIMGIERAYLAGDIPLETDGEDDESEGAGRTAAAAPSAAAENAQDIKQIIADVQQIIAADPSAKMDGAIKNILLQLQRYRNEAETFRKLKEQSSGYRLEMYSKTFAATFQSIFTSIKRNYESYQAQRQGKKVPDEFSLLQDLDTEKWAAVLTQQLEEADRIRSTLNFLSGKHTNLRGPVVEIARRRTAMGELFEAESIVAAEAAGSEAAAWRLNRLMARDGARRLRRLAPS
;
A
#
# COMPACT_ATOMS: atom_id res chain seq x y z
N MET A 1 -35.93 -2.96 16.13
CA MET A 1 -34.85 -2.99 15.10
C MET A 1 -35.39 -2.26 13.88
N SER A 2 -34.69 -1.23 13.40
CA SER A 2 -35.12 -0.51 12.19
C SER A 2 -34.88 -1.35 10.93
N SER A 3 -35.53 -1.00 9.81
CA SER A 3 -35.28 -1.64 8.51
C SER A 3 -33.85 -1.44 8.01
N VAL A 4 -33.22 -0.32 8.39
CA VAL A 4 -31.80 -0.05 8.15
C VAL A 4 -30.92 -1.02 8.94
N ASP A 5 -31.24 -1.28 10.21
CA ASP A 5 -30.46 -2.23 11.04
C ASP A 5 -30.52 -3.66 10.50
N GLN A 6 -31.67 -4.06 9.92
CA GLN A 6 -31.81 -5.35 9.24
C GLN A 6 -30.95 -5.44 7.98
N ALA A 7 -30.96 -4.39 7.15
CA ALA A 7 -30.14 -4.33 5.94
C ALA A 7 -28.64 -4.38 6.27
N VAL A 8 -28.20 -3.62 7.28
CA VAL A 8 -26.81 -3.62 7.77
C VAL A 8 -26.39 -4.99 8.27
N ARG A 9 -27.19 -5.62 9.14
CA ARG A 9 -26.84 -6.93 9.71
C ARG A 9 -26.81 -8.03 8.65
N GLY A 10 -27.83 -8.08 7.79
CA GLY A 10 -27.88 -9.07 6.71
C GLY A 10 -26.68 -8.93 5.76
N GLY A 11 -26.36 -7.71 5.36
CA GLY A 11 -25.21 -7.43 4.49
C GLY A 11 -23.87 -7.91 5.07
N TRP A 12 -23.63 -7.70 6.36
CA TRP A 12 -22.40 -8.14 7.00
C TRP A 12 -22.26 -9.68 7.06
N TYR A 13 -23.33 -10.38 7.43
CA TYR A 13 -23.31 -11.85 7.51
C TYR A 13 -22.95 -12.47 6.17
N GLU A 14 -23.57 -12.00 5.08
CA GLU A 14 -23.29 -12.47 3.73
C GLU A 14 -21.87 -12.09 3.28
N LEU A 15 -21.46 -10.83 3.49
CA LEU A 15 -20.12 -10.35 3.12
C LEU A 15 -19.01 -11.22 3.72
N ARG A 16 -19.17 -11.60 5.00
CA ARG A 16 -18.18 -12.38 5.75
C ARG A 16 -17.88 -13.74 5.10
N GLU A 17 -18.86 -14.35 4.46
CA GLU A 17 -18.69 -15.64 3.76
C GLU A 17 -17.79 -15.52 2.52
N HIS A 18 -17.64 -14.31 1.98
CA HIS A 18 -16.92 -14.05 0.73
C HIS A 18 -15.50 -13.49 0.94
N LEU A 19 -15.12 -13.09 2.17
CA LEU A 19 -13.85 -12.42 2.46
C LEU A 19 -12.59 -13.23 2.12
N ARG A 20 -12.69 -14.57 2.03
CA ARG A 20 -11.53 -15.44 1.76
C ARG A 20 -11.03 -15.36 0.32
N LYS A 21 -11.88 -14.96 -0.63
CA LYS A 21 -11.56 -15.01 -2.07
C LYS A 21 -11.89 -13.68 -2.73
N PRO A 22 -10.90 -12.86 -3.12
CA PRO A 22 -11.12 -11.53 -3.70
C PRO A 22 -12.08 -11.51 -4.90
N ARG A 23 -12.04 -12.54 -5.76
CA ARG A 23 -12.94 -12.63 -6.92
C ARG A 23 -14.39 -12.92 -6.53
N VAL A 24 -14.60 -13.73 -5.48
CA VAL A 24 -15.95 -14.01 -4.96
C VAL A 24 -16.49 -12.77 -4.26
N LEU A 25 -15.66 -12.12 -3.45
CA LEU A 25 -15.97 -10.84 -2.82
C LEU A 25 -16.35 -9.76 -3.84
N PHE A 26 -15.57 -9.64 -4.93
CA PHE A 26 -15.89 -8.73 -6.03
C PHE A 26 -17.27 -9.00 -6.63
N ASN A 27 -17.58 -10.26 -6.97
CA ASN A 27 -18.87 -10.63 -7.55
C ASN A 27 -20.04 -10.35 -6.59
N PHE A 28 -19.83 -10.53 -5.29
CA PHE A 28 -20.82 -10.21 -4.26
C PHE A 28 -21.07 -8.69 -4.15
N LEU A 29 -20.00 -7.89 -4.20
CA LEU A 29 -20.08 -6.44 -4.02
C LEU A 29 -20.68 -5.72 -5.24
N PHE A 30 -20.57 -6.30 -6.43
CA PHE A 30 -21.02 -5.71 -7.69
C PHE A 30 -21.94 -6.67 -8.49
N PRO A 31 -23.09 -7.07 -7.92
CA PRO A 31 -23.99 -8.02 -8.58
C PRO A 31 -24.68 -7.35 -9.78
N GLY A 32 -24.45 -7.88 -10.99
CA GLY A 32 -25.12 -7.39 -12.20
C GLY A 32 -24.60 -6.06 -12.76
N ASP A 33 -23.58 -5.46 -12.15
CA ASP A 33 -22.88 -4.32 -12.72
C ASP A 33 -22.05 -4.75 -13.94
N THR A 34 -22.08 -3.94 -15.00
CA THR A 34 -21.27 -4.24 -16.17
C THR A 34 -19.79 -4.07 -15.86
N ALA A 35 -18.99 -4.93 -16.48
CA ALA A 35 -17.54 -4.82 -16.55
C ALA A 35 -17.01 -3.37 -16.68
N GLN A 36 -17.67 -2.58 -17.54
CA GLN A 36 -17.25 -1.23 -17.88
C GLN A 36 -17.55 -0.19 -16.78
N SER A 37 -18.65 -0.32 -16.03
CA SER A 37 -19.05 0.65 -15.00
C SER A 37 -18.14 0.60 -13.76
N VAL A 38 -17.70 -0.60 -13.37
CA VAL A 38 -16.82 -0.79 -12.20
C VAL A 38 -15.33 -0.75 -12.58
N GLY A 39 -15.01 -1.02 -13.85
CA GLY A 39 -13.63 -1.07 -14.35
C GLY A 39 -12.85 0.23 -14.13
N ALA A 40 -13.49 1.39 -14.28
CA ALA A 40 -12.86 2.69 -14.02
C ALA A 40 -12.47 2.85 -12.55
N LEU A 41 -13.37 2.51 -11.62
CA LEU A 41 -13.13 2.59 -10.18
C LEU A 41 -12.04 1.60 -9.72
N LEU A 42 -11.99 0.40 -10.32
CA LEU A 42 -10.91 -0.56 -10.05
C LEU A 42 -9.56 -0.06 -10.54
N LYS A 43 -9.51 0.53 -11.74
CA LYS A 43 -8.28 1.10 -12.31
C LYS A 43 -7.78 2.29 -11.47
N GLU A 44 -8.69 3.13 -11.01
CA GLU A 44 -8.39 4.24 -10.08
C GLU A 44 -7.83 3.72 -8.76
N ALA A 45 -8.53 2.78 -8.10
CA ALA A 45 -8.09 2.20 -6.83
C ALA A 45 -6.75 1.46 -6.95
N ALA A 46 -6.51 0.75 -8.07
CA ALA A 46 -5.21 0.14 -8.34
C ALA A 46 -4.11 1.20 -8.44
N LYS A 47 -4.38 2.31 -9.14
CA LYS A 47 -3.42 3.41 -9.26
C LYS A 47 -3.18 4.11 -7.91
N GLU A 48 -4.18 4.24 -7.06
CA GLU A 48 -4.02 4.76 -5.69
C GLU A 48 -3.07 3.87 -4.88
N LEU A 49 -3.27 2.54 -4.92
CA LEU A 49 -2.41 1.57 -4.21
C LEU A 49 -0.96 1.59 -4.72
N GLU A 50 -0.73 1.76 -6.01
CA GLU A 50 0.63 1.88 -6.55
C GLU A 50 1.36 3.15 -6.12
N ASN A 51 0.61 4.25 -6.01
CA ASN A 51 1.14 5.55 -5.63
C ASN A 51 1.21 5.73 -4.11
N ALA A 52 0.83 4.72 -3.32
CA ALA A 52 0.84 4.76 -1.86
C ALA A 52 2.28 4.62 -1.32
N ILE A 53 3.03 5.71 -1.43
CA ILE A 53 4.43 5.78 -1.02
C ILE A 53 4.52 5.84 0.52
N GLU A 54 3.62 6.47 1.24
CA GLU A 54 3.85 6.76 2.66
C GLU A 54 3.28 5.74 3.62
N GLY A 55 2.19 5.06 3.27
CA GLY A 55 1.57 4.07 4.17
C GLY A 55 0.99 2.84 3.49
N GLY A 56 1.23 2.63 2.19
CA GLY A 56 0.73 1.46 1.47
C GLY A 56 -0.79 1.33 1.54
N VAL A 57 -1.31 0.14 1.88
CA VAL A 57 -2.76 -0.10 1.93
C VAL A 57 -3.44 0.80 2.96
N LEU A 58 -2.86 0.97 4.16
CA LEU A 58 -3.40 1.82 5.22
C LEU A 58 -3.62 3.27 4.76
N GLU A 59 -2.67 3.85 4.04
CA GLU A 59 -2.78 5.21 3.48
C GLU A 59 -4.00 5.34 2.57
N VAL A 60 -4.17 4.38 1.65
CA VAL A 60 -5.28 4.37 0.69
C VAL A 60 -6.61 4.21 1.39
N LYS A 61 -6.73 3.25 2.32
CA LYS A 61 -7.97 3.05 3.09
C LYS A 61 -8.37 4.31 3.86
N ARG A 62 -7.43 4.93 4.59
CA ARG A 62 -7.66 6.18 5.33
C ARG A 62 -8.14 7.28 4.39
N ARG A 63 -7.47 7.46 3.25
CA ARG A 63 -7.84 8.49 2.26
C ARG A 63 -9.25 8.27 1.73
N ARG A 64 -9.56 7.06 1.24
CA ARG A 64 -10.86 6.75 0.64
C ARG A 64 -11.99 6.90 1.65
N ILE A 65 -11.86 6.33 2.84
CA ILE A 65 -12.87 6.45 3.88
C ILE A 65 -13.07 7.90 4.32
N ASN A 66 -11.99 8.69 4.46
CA ASN A 66 -12.11 10.11 4.80
C ASN A 66 -12.87 10.90 3.73
N LEU A 67 -12.60 10.66 2.45
CA LEU A 67 -13.35 11.28 1.35
C LEU A 67 -14.83 10.91 1.41
N LEU A 68 -15.13 9.63 1.66
CA LEU A 68 -16.51 9.16 1.83
C LEU A 68 -17.21 9.88 2.99
N TYR A 69 -16.57 10.03 4.15
CA TYR A 69 -17.16 10.76 5.27
C TYR A 69 -17.36 12.24 4.99
N VAL A 70 -16.42 12.91 4.30
CA VAL A 70 -16.57 14.33 3.91
C VAL A 70 -17.82 14.52 3.05
N GLU A 71 -18.01 13.67 2.03
CA GLU A 71 -19.20 13.71 1.17
C GLU A 71 -20.49 13.46 1.96
N LEU A 72 -20.48 12.49 2.90
CA LEU A 72 -21.65 12.20 3.73
C LEU A 72 -21.95 13.31 4.76
N GLU A 73 -20.93 14.03 5.22
CA GLU A 73 -21.10 15.19 6.11
C GLU A 73 -21.84 16.34 5.41
N GLU A 74 -21.74 16.47 4.08
CA GLU A 74 -22.48 17.46 3.30
C GLU A 74 -24.00 17.31 3.44
N ALA A 75 -24.50 16.12 3.78
CA ALA A 75 -25.93 15.86 4.00
C ALA A 75 -26.56 16.75 5.09
N LYS A 76 -25.72 17.29 6.00
CA LYS A 76 -26.13 18.26 7.04
C LYS A 76 -26.60 19.58 6.42
N PHE A 77 -26.06 19.93 5.24
CA PHE A 77 -26.22 21.25 4.63
C PHE A 77 -26.90 21.18 3.26
N SER A 78 -26.67 20.13 2.48
CA SER A 78 -27.16 19.98 1.10
C SER A 78 -27.96 18.69 0.91
N SER A 79 -28.80 18.69 -0.13
CA SER A 79 -29.52 17.49 -0.60
C SER A 79 -28.85 16.83 -1.80
N GLU A 80 -27.82 17.45 -2.38
CA GLU A 80 -27.11 16.97 -3.57
C GLU A 80 -26.47 15.60 -3.34
N VAL A 81 -25.93 15.35 -2.15
CA VAL A 81 -25.40 14.03 -1.76
C VAL A 81 -26.40 12.88 -1.97
N PHE A 82 -27.70 13.13 -1.84
CA PHE A 82 -28.73 12.10 -1.99
C PHE A 82 -28.87 11.62 -3.45
N THR A 83 -28.45 12.44 -4.41
CA THR A 83 -28.40 12.04 -5.83
C THR A 83 -27.24 11.11 -6.17
N ARG A 84 -26.24 11.04 -5.27
CA ARG A 84 -24.98 10.30 -5.49
C ARG A 84 -24.82 9.08 -4.57
N LEU A 85 -25.88 8.67 -3.84
CA LEU A 85 -25.79 7.58 -2.87
C LEU A 85 -25.33 6.26 -3.48
N ASP A 86 -25.80 5.92 -4.68
CA ASP A 86 -25.36 4.71 -5.41
C ASP A 86 -23.85 4.75 -5.73
N GLN A 87 -23.36 5.90 -6.19
CA GLN A 87 -21.93 6.10 -6.48
C GLN A 87 -21.09 6.00 -5.21
N LEU A 88 -21.55 6.60 -4.10
CA LEU A 88 -20.87 6.51 -2.80
C LEU A 88 -20.88 5.07 -2.26
N ALA A 89 -21.94 4.31 -2.49
CA ALA A 89 -22.00 2.89 -2.13
C ALA A 89 -20.99 2.06 -2.94
N LYS A 90 -20.86 2.30 -4.25
CA LYS A 90 -19.83 1.67 -5.09
C LYS A 90 -18.43 2.06 -4.64
N TYR A 91 -18.22 3.31 -4.25
CA TYR A 91 -16.94 3.77 -3.72
C TYR A 91 -16.59 3.05 -2.41
N ALA A 92 -17.55 2.90 -1.49
CA ALA A 92 -17.41 2.12 -0.27
C ALA A 92 -17.11 0.63 -0.57
N ALA A 93 -17.79 0.04 -1.57
CA ALA A 93 -17.57 -1.33 -2.00
C ALA A 93 -16.13 -1.58 -2.48
N ILE A 94 -15.53 -0.67 -3.25
CA ILE A 94 -14.13 -0.79 -3.65
C ILE A 94 -13.19 -0.72 -2.43
N THR A 95 -13.51 0.11 -1.44
CA THR A 95 -12.73 0.18 -0.20
C THR A 95 -12.83 -1.12 0.61
N ILE A 96 -14.02 -1.73 0.69
CA ILE A 96 -14.23 -3.07 1.27
C ILE A 96 -13.41 -4.11 0.52
N LEU A 97 -13.35 -4.05 -0.81
CA LEU A 97 -12.56 -4.97 -1.61
C LEU A 97 -11.05 -4.87 -1.29
N ILE A 98 -10.53 -3.65 -1.13
CA ILE A 98 -9.13 -3.42 -0.72
C ILE A 98 -8.86 -4.04 0.67
N MET A 99 -9.71 -3.71 1.65
CA MET A 99 -9.62 -4.26 3.01
C MET A 99 -9.75 -5.78 3.04
N GLY A 100 -10.61 -6.35 2.18
CA GLY A 100 -10.83 -7.78 2.07
C GLY A 100 -9.63 -8.51 1.47
N ILE A 101 -8.98 -7.93 0.46
CA ILE A 101 -7.73 -8.45 -0.09
C ILE A 101 -6.63 -8.46 0.98
N GLU A 102 -6.48 -7.36 1.71
CA GLU A 102 -5.49 -7.25 2.78
C GLU A 102 -5.74 -8.29 3.89
N ARG A 103 -6.98 -8.39 4.36
CA ARG A 103 -7.38 -9.39 5.36
C ARG A 103 -7.16 -10.81 4.86
N ALA A 104 -7.36 -11.09 3.57
CA ALA A 104 -7.10 -12.40 2.99
C ALA A 104 -5.59 -12.73 2.97
N TYR A 105 -4.69 -11.76 2.79
CA TYR A 105 -3.25 -11.99 2.97
C TYR A 105 -2.93 -12.35 4.42
N LEU A 106 -3.40 -11.53 5.36
CA LEU A 106 -3.10 -11.74 6.78
C LEU A 106 -3.66 -13.06 7.30
N ALA A 107 -4.85 -13.46 6.83
CA ALA A 107 -5.43 -14.74 7.19
C ALA A 107 -4.78 -15.96 6.49
N GLY A 108 -3.81 -15.74 5.60
CA GLY A 108 -3.20 -16.80 4.79
C GLY A 108 -4.14 -17.43 3.75
N ASP A 109 -5.28 -16.80 3.46
CA ASP A 109 -6.25 -17.30 2.47
C ASP A 109 -5.75 -17.13 1.03
N ILE A 110 -4.89 -16.14 0.79
CA ILE A 110 -4.24 -15.89 -0.50
C ILE A 110 -2.73 -15.61 -0.30
N PRO A 111 -1.87 -16.09 -1.21
CA PRO A 111 -0.46 -15.76 -1.15
C PRO A 111 -0.23 -14.30 -1.55
N LEU A 112 0.73 -13.65 -0.91
CA LEU A 112 1.26 -12.39 -1.41
C LEU A 112 2.12 -12.71 -2.63
N GLU A 113 1.70 -12.33 -3.82
CA GLU A 113 2.59 -12.47 -4.98
C GLU A 113 3.66 -11.38 -4.81
N THR A 114 4.94 -11.72 -4.79
CA THR A 114 6.01 -10.79 -5.15
C THR A 114 6.42 -11.12 -6.58
N ASP A 115 6.96 -10.17 -7.33
CA ASP A 115 7.46 -10.52 -8.67
C ASP A 115 8.58 -11.57 -8.47
N GLY A 116 8.30 -12.82 -8.81
CA GLY A 116 9.26 -13.91 -8.71
C GLY A 116 10.38 -13.74 -9.75
N GLU A 117 11.61 -13.74 -9.26
CA GLU A 117 12.52 -14.81 -9.67
C GLU A 117 12.42 -15.90 -8.60
N ASP A 118 12.18 -17.14 -9.04
CA ASP A 118 12.19 -18.36 -8.23
C ASP A 118 13.58 -18.57 -7.58
N ASP A 119 13.66 -18.88 -6.28
CA ASP A 119 14.21 -20.14 -5.77
C ASP A 119 14.54 -20.11 -4.26
N GLU A 120 13.95 -21.08 -3.58
CA GLU A 120 14.43 -21.93 -2.50
C GLU A 120 15.46 -21.42 -1.45
N SER A 121 14.96 -21.53 -0.20
CA SER A 121 15.60 -22.05 1.01
C SER A 121 16.17 -21.04 2.02
N GLU A 122 15.72 -21.16 3.27
CA GLU A 122 16.33 -21.22 4.63
C GLU A 122 17.69 -20.58 5.05
N GLY A 123 17.67 -19.63 6.00
CA GLY A 123 18.61 -19.71 7.14
C GLY A 123 19.26 -18.42 7.64
N ALA A 124 18.55 -17.74 8.55
CA ALA A 124 18.96 -17.13 9.83
C ALA A 124 20.31 -16.40 10.02
N GLY A 125 20.23 -15.16 10.55
CA GLY A 125 21.29 -14.57 11.38
C GLY A 125 21.20 -13.05 11.63
N ARG A 126 20.71 -12.65 12.82
CA ARG A 126 20.66 -11.29 13.40
C ARG A 126 22.07 -10.63 13.47
N THR A 127 22.29 -9.30 13.53
CA THR A 127 21.88 -8.34 14.58
C THR A 127 22.09 -6.86 14.18
N ALA A 128 21.35 -6.00 14.87
CA ALA A 128 21.30 -4.53 14.88
C ALA A 128 22.64 -3.78 15.03
N ALA A 129 22.71 -2.52 14.53
CA ALA A 129 22.66 -1.31 15.37
C ALA A 129 23.03 -0.01 14.61
N ALA A 130 22.31 1.06 14.98
CA ALA A 130 22.72 2.46 15.07
C ALA A 130 23.17 3.24 13.81
N ALA A 131 22.31 4.19 13.41
CA ALA A 131 22.73 5.51 12.94
C ALA A 131 23.02 6.39 14.19
N PRO A 132 23.91 7.41 14.17
CA PRO A 132 23.92 8.46 13.13
C PRO A 132 25.29 9.10 12.79
N SER A 133 25.62 9.27 11.50
CA SER A 133 26.52 10.35 10.99
C SER A 133 26.71 10.27 9.44
N ALA A 134 25.67 9.95 8.67
CA ALA A 134 25.88 9.40 7.33
C ALA A 134 25.96 10.41 6.16
N ALA A 135 26.16 11.72 6.36
CA ALA A 135 26.16 12.65 5.21
C ALA A 135 27.51 12.71 4.46
N ALA A 136 28.64 12.58 5.18
CA ALA A 136 29.98 12.60 4.58
C ALA A 136 30.54 11.18 4.34
N GLU A 137 30.22 10.23 5.22
CA GLU A 137 30.65 8.82 5.12
C GLU A 137 29.99 8.10 3.93
N ASN A 138 28.71 8.39 3.64
CA ASN A 138 27.99 7.77 2.51
C ASN A 138 28.62 8.03 1.14
N ALA A 139 29.28 9.17 0.93
CA ALA A 139 29.88 9.49 -0.37
C ALA A 139 31.19 8.71 -0.62
N GLN A 140 31.92 8.38 0.45
CA GLN A 140 33.15 7.60 0.39
C GLN A 140 32.84 6.12 0.26
N ASP A 141 31.84 5.62 1.01
CA ASP A 141 31.34 4.25 0.91
C ASP A 141 30.86 3.90 -0.50
N ILE A 142 30.16 4.81 -1.18
CA ILE A 142 29.59 4.53 -2.50
C ILE A 142 30.66 4.49 -3.59
N LYS A 143 31.69 5.31 -3.49
CA LYS A 143 32.83 5.22 -4.42
C LYS A 143 33.52 3.87 -4.29
N GLN A 144 33.63 3.35 -3.06
CA GLN A 144 34.16 2.01 -2.81
C GLN A 144 33.25 0.93 -3.41
N ILE A 145 31.94 1.00 -3.16
CA ILE A 145 30.95 0.07 -3.73
C ILE A 145 31.03 0.04 -5.26
N ILE A 146 31.17 1.20 -5.91
CA ILE A 146 31.28 1.29 -7.37
C ILE A 146 32.58 0.64 -7.87
N ALA A 147 33.70 0.90 -7.21
CA ALA A 147 34.99 0.31 -7.56
C ALA A 147 34.95 -1.22 -7.42
N ASP A 148 34.37 -1.71 -6.32
CA ASP A 148 34.21 -3.13 -6.05
C ASP A 148 33.31 -3.78 -7.13
N VAL A 149 32.15 -3.20 -7.44
CA VAL A 149 31.24 -3.72 -8.50
C VAL A 149 31.92 -3.74 -9.86
N GLN A 150 32.73 -2.74 -10.21
CA GLN A 150 33.49 -2.73 -11.45
C GLN A 150 34.57 -3.82 -11.49
N GLN A 151 35.25 -4.05 -10.36
CA GLN A 151 36.24 -5.11 -10.23
C GLN A 151 35.59 -6.50 -10.30
N ILE A 152 34.43 -6.69 -9.67
CA ILE A 152 33.62 -7.90 -9.75
C ILE A 152 33.21 -8.20 -11.20
N ILE A 153 32.70 -7.20 -11.91
CA ILE A 153 32.31 -7.34 -13.32
C ILE A 153 33.52 -7.62 -14.23
N ALA A 154 34.69 -7.06 -13.91
CA ALA A 154 35.91 -7.30 -14.67
C ALA A 154 36.46 -8.72 -14.43
N ALA A 155 36.34 -9.25 -13.20
CA ALA A 155 36.73 -10.61 -12.85
C ALA A 155 35.71 -11.66 -13.32
N ASP A 156 34.43 -11.31 -13.35
CA ASP A 156 33.32 -12.17 -13.75
C ASP A 156 32.28 -11.37 -14.56
N PRO A 157 32.35 -11.42 -15.90
CA PRO A 157 31.41 -10.70 -16.76
C PRO A 157 29.95 -11.15 -16.62
N SER A 158 29.70 -12.37 -16.12
CA SER A 158 28.35 -12.91 -15.92
C SER A 158 27.63 -12.25 -14.73
N ALA A 159 28.39 -11.67 -13.80
CA ALA A 159 27.87 -10.91 -12.67
C ALA A 159 27.02 -9.69 -13.08
N LYS A 160 27.09 -9.24 -14.34
CA LYS A 160 26.16 -8.22 -14.88
C LYS A 160 24.71 -8.70 -14.98
N MET A 161 24.50 -10.01 -15.06
CA MET A 161 23.18 -10.61 -15.16
C MET A 161 22.53 -10.83 -13.79
N ASP A 162 23.31 -10.70 -12.71
CA ASP A 162 22.81 -10.73 -11.34
C ASP A 162 21.87 -9.53 -11.08
N GLY A 163 20.68 -9.82 -10.54
CA GLY A 163 19.64 -8.82 -10.31
C GLY A 163 20.08 -7.67 -9.41
N ALA A 164 20.89 -7.95 -8.38
CA ALA A 164 21.37 -6.94 -7.45
C ALA A 164 22.41 -6.02 -8.12
N ILE A 165 23.37 -6.57 -8.86
CA ILE A 165 24.33 -5.75 -9.64
C ILE A 165 23.62 -4.94 -10.73
N LYS A 166 22.67 -5.53 -11.44
CA LYS A 166 21.87 -4.83 -12.45
C LYS A 166 21.13 -3.63 -11.85
N ASN A 167 20.55 -3.80 -10.66
CA ASN A 167 19.88 -2.72 -9.93
C ASN A 167 20.86 -1.63 -9.47
N ILE A 168 22.07 -1.99 -9.01
CA ILE A 168 23.12 -1.01 -8.70
C ILE A 168 23.46 -0.17 -9.94
N LEU A 169 23.68 -0.82 -11.09
CA LEU A 169 24.01 -0.15 -12.35
C LEU A 169 22.89 0.80 -12.80
N LEU A 170 21.63 0.40 -12.65
CA LEU A 170 20.47 1.23 -12.96
C LEU A 170 20.41 2.47 -12.05
N GLN A 171 20.64 2.31 -10.75
CA GLN A 171 20.67 3.44 -9.81
C GLN A 171 21.86 4.37 -10.07
N LEU A 172 23.00 3.84 -10.54
CA LEU A 172 24.15 4.66 -10.96
C LEU A 172 23.85 5.48 -12.22
N GLN A 173 23.14 4.90 -13.18
CA GLN A 173 22.69 5.65 -14.35
C GLN A 173 21.71 6.75 -13.94
N ARG A 174 20.77 6.44 -13.04
CA ARG A 174 19.86 7.44 -12.46
C ARG A 174 20.62 8.55 -11.75
N TYR A 175 21.61 8.21 -10.91
CA TYR A 175 22.48 9.19 -10.26
C TYR A 175 23.14 10.14 -11.26
N ARG A 176 23.71 9.62 -12.34
CA ARG A 176 24.37 10.45 -13.37
C ARG A 176 23.40 11.43 -14.01
N ASN A 177 22.20 10.97 -14.36
CA ASN A 177 21.17 11.80 -14.96
C ASN A 177 20.68 12.90 -13.99
N GLU A 178 20.45 12.55 -12.73
CA GLU A 178 20.03 13.50 -11.69
C GLU A 178 21.16 14.49 -11.35
N ALA A 179 22.42 14.05 -11.30
CA ALA A 179 23.58 14.90 -11.06
C ALA A 179 23.83 15.89 -12.21
N GLU A 180 23.62 15.47 -13.46
CA GLU A 180 23.70 16.36 -14.62
C GLU A 180 22.56 17.39 -14.59
N THR A 181 21.35 16.96 -14.23
CA THR A 181 20.19 17.84 -14.08
C THR A 181 20.40 18.87 -12.97
N PHE A 182 20.89 18.42 -11.81
CA PHE A 182 21.26 19.31 -10.71
C PHE A 182 22.35 20.30 -11.11
N ARG A 183 23.37 19.87 -11.87
CA ARG A 183 24.43 20.74 -12.37
C ARG A 183 23.88 21.83 -13.29
N LYS A 184 23.02 21.48 -14.25
CA LYS A 184 22.36 22.44 -15.15
C LYS A 184 21.52 23.45 -14.36
N LEU A 185 20.71 22.97 -13.41
CA LEU A 185 19.88 23.83 -12.57
C LEU A 185 20.70 24.73 -11.64
N LYS A 186 21.84 24.25 -11.15
CA LYS A 186 22.80 25.00 -10.33
C LYS A 186 23.46 26.13 -11.12
N GLU A 187 23.82 25.89 -12.37
CA GLU A 187 24.41 26.91 -13.25
C GLU A 187 23.37 27.99 -13.65
N GLN A 188 22.07 27.65 -13.65
CA GLN A 188 20.97 28.53 -14.06
C GLN A 188 20.26 29.26 -12.89
N SER A 189 20.55 28.90 -11.64
CA SER A 189 19.80 29.37 -10.48
C SER A 189 20.71 29.91 -9.38
N SER A 190 20.31 31.01 -8.74
CA SER A 190 21.01 31.59 -7.59
C SER A 190 20.07 31.87 -6.41
N GLY A 191 20.63 32.00 -5.21
CA GLY A 191 19.90 32.33 -3.99
C GLY A 191 18.91 31.24 -3.55
N TYR A 192 17.71 31.65 -3.18
CA TYR A 192 16.67 30.80 -2.57
C TYR A 192 16.28 29.57 -3.41
N ARG A 193 16.24 29.69 -4.75
CA ARG A 193 15.91 28.57 -5.65
C ARG A 193 16.97 27.48 -5.63
N LEU A 194 18.24 27.85 -5.51
CA LEU A 194 19.34 26.89 -5.41
C LEU A 194 19.28 26.08 -4.12
N GLU A 195 18.88 26.70 -3.01
CA GLU A 195 18.70 26.02 -1.72
C GLU A 195 17.53 25.02 -1.78
N MET A 196 16.42 25.40 -2.39
CA MET A 196 15.27 24.51 -2.65
C MET A 196 15.69 23.30 -3.49
N TYR A 197 16.34 23.51 -4.63
CA TYR A 197 16.84 22.39 -5.45
C TYR A 197 17.81 21.50 -4.66
N SER A 198 18.74 22.10 -3.91
CA SER A 198 19.71 21.33 -3.12
C SER A 198 19.02 20.40 -2.10
N LYS A 199 17.93 20.83 -1.45
CA LYS A 199 17.16 19.99 -0.51
C LYS A 199 16.43 18.85 -1.23
N THR A 200 15.79 19.11 -2.36
CA THR A 200 15.08 18.08 -3.15
C THR A 200 16.04 17.04 -3.74
N PHE A 201 17.17 17.50 -4.27
CA PHE A 201 18.21 16.62 -4.83
C PHE A 201 18.93 15.84 -3.72
N ALA A 202 19.13 16.41 -2.52
CA ALA A 202 19.69 15.68 -1.39
C ALA A 202 18.85 14.44 -1.01
N ALA A 203 17.52 14.59 -0.93
CA ALA A 203 16.62 13.46 -0.67
C ALA A 203 16.66 12.41 -1.79
N THR A 204 16.72 12.88 -3.04
CA THR A 204 16.82 12.00 -4.23
C THR A 204 18.14 11.22 -4.24
N PHE A 205 19.26 11.88 -3.99
CA PHE A 205 20.57 11.24 -3.89
C PHE A 205 20.64 10.27 -2.72
N GLN A 206 20.10 10.64 -1.55
CA GLN A 206 20.05 9.74 -0.38
C GLN A 206 19.25 8.47 -0.68
N SER A 207 18.13 8.57 -1.41
CA SER A 207 17.32 7.42 -1.83
C SER A 207 18.09 6.50 -2.79
N ILE A 208 18.75 7.09 -3.78
CA ILE A 208 19.62 6.36 -4.74
C ILE A 208 20.75 5.64 -3.99
N PHE A 209 21.41 6.34 -3.07
CA PHE A 209 22.52 5.83 -2.27
C PHE A 209 22.12 4.69 -1.34
N THR A 210 20.98 4.84 -0.66
CA THR A 210 20.41 3.77 0.17
C THR A 210 20.07 2.55 -0.67
N SER A 211 19.55 2.75 -1.88
CA SER A 211 19.26 1.67 -2.82
C SER A 211 20.53 0.95 -3.29
N ILE A 212 21.59 1.68 -3.66
CA ILE A 212 22.88 1.10 -4.05
C ILE A 212 23.47 0.27 -2.92
N LYS A 213 23.52 0.82 -1.70
CA LYS A 213 24.06 0.12 -0.52
C LYS A 213 23.28 -1.18 -0.23
N ARG A 214 21.94 -1.11 -0.24
CA ARG A 214 21.08 -2.29 -0.02
C ARG A 214 21.30 -3.38 -1.07
N ASN A 215 21.36 -3.03 -2.34
CA ASN A 215 21.61 -4.01 -3.40
C ASN A 215 23.04 -4.56 -3.34
N TYR A 216 24.02 -3.76 -2.95
CA TYR A 216 25.40 -4.24 -2.76
C TYR A 216 25.54 -5.20 -1.59
N GLU A 217 24.91 -4.89 -0.46
CA GLU A 217 24.81 -5.79 0.69
C GLU A 217 24.09 -7.10 0.31
N SER A 218 23.02 -7.01 -0.48
CA SER A 218 22.32 -8.19 -1.03
C SER A 218 23.23 -9.05 -1.91
N TYR A 219 24.01 -8.42 -2.80
CA TYR A 219 24.96 -9.12 -3.67
C TYR A 219 26.09 -9.79 -2.88
N GLN A 220 26.66 -9.08 -1.90
CA GLN A 220 27.68 -9.64 -1.02
C GLN A 220 27.12 -10.79 -0.17
N ALA A 221 25.88 -10.67 0.32
CA ALA A 221 25.22 -11.72 1.06
C ALA A 221 25.01 -12.98 0.19
N GLN A 222 24.54 -12.82 -1.04
CA GLN A 222 24.40 -13.91 -2.03
C GLN A 222 25.74 -14.59 -2.33
N ARG A 223 26.82 -13.82 -2.56
CA ARG A 223 28.19 -14.34 -2.79
C ARG A 223 28.78 -15.05 -1.57
N GLN A 224 28.39 -14.66 -0.36
CA GLN A 224 28.82 -15.27 0.90
C GLN A 224 27.92 -16.43 1.35
N GLY A 225 26.89 -16.80 0.56
CA GLY A 225 25.91 -17.83 0.93
C GLY A 225 25.00 -17.41 2.10
N LYS A 226 24.97 -16.13 2.47
CA LYS A 226 24.02 -15.57 3.43
C LYS A 226 22.71 -15.32 2.69
N LYS A 227 21.70 -16.14 2.97
CA LYS A 227 20.36 -15.96 2.44
C LYS A 227 19.77 -14.65 2.98
N VAL A 228 19.54 -13.73 2.06
CA VAL A 228 18.73 -12.53 2.31
C VAL A 228 17.33 -13.03 2.72
N PRO A 229 16.69 -12.49 3.77
CA PRO A 229 15.36 -12.92 4.16
C PRO A 229 14.42 -12.76 2.96
N ASP A 230 13.88 -13.88 2.51
CA ASP A 230 12.87 -13.92 1.47
C ASP A 230 11.71 -13.01 1.89
N GLU A 231 11.38 -12.00 1.07
CA GLU A 231 10.27 -11.08 1.35
C GLU A 231 8.95 -11.85 1.52
N PHE A 232 8.88 -13.08 0.98
CA PHE A 232 7.77 -14.03 1.12
C PHE A 232 7.62 -14.62 2.55
N SER A 233 8.73 -14.76 3.29
CA SER A 233 8.75 -15.30 4.66
C SER A 233 8.26 -14.29 5.71
N LEU A 234 8.06 -13.02 5.32
CA LEU A 234 7.66 -11.95 6.24
C LEU A 234 6.21 -12.04 6.71
N LEU A 235 5.34 -12.87 6.13
CA LEU A 235 3.95 -13.06 6.60
C LEU A 235 3.71 -14.44 7.22
N GLN A 236 4.47 -15.46 6.83
CA GLN A 236 4.21 -16.85 7.22
C GLN A 236 4.49 -17.13 8.71
N ASP A 237 5.41 -16.36 9.32
CA ASP A 237 5.78 -16.50 10.73
C ASP A 237 5.23 -15.38 11.63
N LEU A 238 4.42 -14.46 11.09
CA LEU A 238 3.86 -13.37 11.87
C LEU A 238 2.54 -13.77 12.53
N ASP A 239 2.41 -13.45 13.81
CA ASP A 239 1.12 -13.45 14.49
C ASP A 239 0.28 -12.27 13.97
N THR A 240 -0.46 -12.52 12.91
CA THR A 240 -1.33 -11.53 12.25
C THR A 240 -2.79 -11.64 12.71
N GLU A 241 -3.11 -12.50 13.69
CA GLU A 241 -4.49 -12.75 14.11
C GLU A 241 -5.17 -11.47 14.60
N LYS A 242 -4.47 -10.69 15.44
CA LYS A 242 -4.96 -9.40 15.93
C LYS A 242 -5.13 -8.38 14.82
N TRP A 243 -4.21 -8.36 13.85
CA TRP A 243 -4.28 -7.44 12.71
C TRP A 243 -5.47 -7.79 11.81
N ALA A 244 -5.67 -9.07 11.49
CA ALA A 244 -6.84 -9.54 10.76
C ALA A 244 -8.17 -9.27 11.50
N ALA A 245 -8.17 -9.34 12.84
CA ALA A 245 -9.34 -9.01 13.66
C ALA A 245 -9.70 -7.52 13.57
N VAL A 246 -8.71 -6.61 13.62
CA VAL A 246 -8.96 -5.16 13.42
C VAL A 246 -9.47 -4.88 12.01
N LEU A 247 -8.89 -5.52 10.98
CA LEU A 247 -9.42 -5.39 9.60
C LEU A 247 -10.85 -5.90 9.48
N THR A 248 -11.22 -6.94 10.21
CA THR A 248 -12.61 -7.44 10.24
C THR A 248 -13.57 -6.38 10.80
N GLN A 249 -13.17 -5.64 11.83
CA GLN A 249 -13.97 -4.54 12.38
C GLN A 249 -14.07 -3.36 11.40
N GLN A 250 -12.98 -3.03 10.69
CA GLN A 250 -13.01 -2.03 9.63
C GLN A 250 -13.94 -2.43 8.48
N LEU A 251 -13.90 -3.70 8.07
CA LEU A 251 -14.78 -4.26 7.04
C LEU A 251 -16.25 -4.18 7.47
N GLU A 252 -16.56 -4.47 8.73
CA GLU A 252 -17.93 -4.36 9.27
C GLU A 252 -18.43 -2.90 9.25
N GLU A 253 -17.60 -1.93 9.67
CA GLU A 253 -17.99 -0.52 9.61
C GLU A 253 -18.12 -0.02 8.16
N ALA A 254 -17.21 -0.42 7.26
CA ALA A 254 -17.28 -0.05 5.85
C ALA A 254 -18.50 -0.67 5.15
N ASP A 255 -18.86 -1.92 5.48
CA ASP A 255 -20.07 -2.55 4.98
C ASP A 255 -21.32 -1.89 5.54
N ARG A 256 -21.33 -1.52 6.82
CA ARG A 256 -22.44 -0.75 7.40
C ARG A 256 -22.72 0.52 6.59
N ILE A 257 -21.67 1.24 6.18
CA ILE A 257 -21.80 2.40 5.30
C ILE A 257 -22.41 1.98 3.96
N ARG A 258 -21.80 1.02 3.25
CA ARG A 258 -22.25 0.55 1.94
C ARG A 258 -23.71 0.07 1.96
N SER A 259 -24.04 -0.84 2.88
CA SER A 259 -25.36 -1.43 3.04
C SER A 259 -26.42 -0.38 3.37
N THR A 260 -26.08 0.62 4.18
CA THR A 260 -27.00 1.74 4.44
C THR A 260 -27.19 2.60 3.19
N LEU A 261 -26.13 2.95 2.46
CA LEU A 261 -26.23 3.76 1.24
C LEU A 261 -27.04 3.04 0.14
N ASN A 262 -26.81 1.75 -0.05
CA ASN A 262 -27.60 0.91 -0.97
C ASN A 262 -29.06 0.82 -0.57
N PHE A 263 -29.35 0.66 0.73
CA PHE A 263 -30.73 0.66 1.19
C PHE A 263 -31.42 2.01 0.92
N LEU A 264 -30.70 3.12 1.11
CA LEU A 264 -31.24 4.47 0.94
C LEU A 264 -31.35 4.91 -0.51
N SER A 265 -30.51 4.40 -1.43
CA SER A 265 -30.60 4.75 -2.85
C SER A 265 -31.93 4.31 -3.48
N GLY A 266 -32.55 3.25 -2.95
CA GLY A 266 -33.89 2.81 -3.32
C GLY A 266 -35.05 3.52 -2.58
N LYS A 267 -34.79 4.55 -1.77
CA LYS A 267 -35.79 5.30 -1.00
C LYS A 267 -35.89 6.75 -1.47
N HIS A 268 -37.09 7.32 -1.39
CA HIS A 268 -37.35 8.71 -1.79
C HIS A 268 -37.55 9.69 -0.62
N THR A 269 -37.65 9.20 0.62
CA THR A 269 -37.94 10.02 1.81
C THR A 269 -37.04 9.65 2.99
N ASN A 270 -36.88 10.58 3.93
CA ASN A 270 -36.14 10.40 5.19
C ASN A 270 -34.67 9.99 5.06
N LEU A 271 -33.98 10.46 4.01
CA LEU A 271 -32.58 10.12 3.71
C LEU A 271 -31.57 10.78 4.66
N ARG A 272 -31.83 12.02 5.06
CA ARG A 272 -30.85 12.85 5.80
C ARG A 272 -30.43 12.25 7.14
N GLY A 273 -31.39 11.81 7.96
CA GLY A 273 -31.09 11.30 9.30
C GLY A 273 -30.09 10.14 9.30
N PRO A 274 -30.38 9.04 8.57
CA PRO A 274 -29.44 7.93 8.41
C PRO A 274 -28.07 8.32 7.86
N VAL A 275 -28.00 9.20 6.85
CA VAL A 275 -26.72 9.64 6.27
C VAL A 275 -25.88 10.45 7.28
N VAL A 276 -26.51 11.38 8.00
CA VAL A 276 -25.84 12.16 9.05
C VAL A 276 -25.35 11.25 10.18
N GLU A 277 -26.08 10.18 10.50
CA GLU A 277 -25.68 9.21 11.52
C GLU A 277 -24.48 8.37 11.08
N ILE A 278 -24.36 8.03 9.79
CA ILE A 278 -23.13 7.47 9.26
C ILE A 278 -21.98 8.46 9.45
N ALA A 279 -22.16 9.71 9.01
CA ALA A 279 -21.12 10.73 9.06
C ALA A 279 -20.55 10.94 10.47
N ARG A 280 -21.38 10.86 11.51
CA ARG A 280 -20.96 10.96 12.92
C ARG A 280 -19.98 9.89 13.37
N ARG A 281 -19.91 8.75 12.69
CA ARG A 281 -19.05 7.62 13.05
C ARG A 281 -17.64 7.69 12.47
N ARG A 282 -17.30 8.80 11.81
CA ARG A 282 -15.95 9.10 11.34
C ARG A 282 -14.87 8.89 12.40
N THR A 283 -15.10 9.35 13.63
CA THR A 283 -14.15 9.18 14.74
C THR A 283 -13.90 7.71 15.05
N ALA A 284 -14.96 6.90 15.16
CA ALA A 284 -14.85 5.47 15.44
C ALA A 284 -14.05 4.72 14.36
N MET A 285 -14.25 5.07 13.08
CA MET A 285 -13.46 4.50 12.00
C MET A 285 -11.99 4.98 12.02
N GLY A 286 -11.74 6.23 12.42
CA GLY A 286 -10.39 6.74 12.68
C GLY A 286 -9.66 5.95 13.76
N GLU A 287 -10.34 5.63 14.86
CA GLU A 287 -9.81 4.79 15.95
C GLU A 287 -9.44 3.38 15.46
N LEU A 288 -10.23 2.79 14.56
CA LEU A 288 -9.90 1.49 13.96
C LEU A 288 -8.65 1.54 13.07
N PHE A 289 -8.39 2.66 12.38
CA PHE A 289 -7.17 2.84 11.60
C PHE A 289 -5.93 3.06 12.47
N GLU A 290 -6.08 3.72 13.62
CA GLU A 290 -4.98 3.84 14.58
C GLU A 290 -4.69 2.50 15.27
N ALA A 291 -5.74 1.77 15.66
CA ALA A 291 -5.61 0.42 16.17
C ALA A 291 -4.87 -0.48 15.19
N GLU A 292 -5.19 -0.39 13.89
CA GLU A 292 -4.49 -1.13 12.84
C GLU A 292 -2.99 -0.81 12.79
N SER A 293 -2.62 0.47 12.83
CA SER A 293 -1.21 0.88 12.81
C SER A 293 -0.43 0.27 13.99
N ILE A 294 -1.06 0.21 15.17
CA ILE A 294 -0.47 -0.37 16.38
C ILE A 294 -0.31 -1.88 16.22
N VAL A 295 -1.39 -2.60 15.91
CA VAL A 295 -1.33 -4.07 15.79
C VAL A 295 -0.47 -4.53 14.62
N ALA A 296 -0.39 -3.76 13.54
CA ALA A 296 0.51 -4.04 12.42
C ALA A 296 1.97 -3.91 12.84
N ALA A 297 2.32 -2.87 13.61
CA ALA A 297 3.67 -2.68 14.14
C ALA A 297 4.05 -3.78 15.15
N GLU A 298 3.11 -4.17 16.02
CA GLU A 298 3.30 -5.30 16.95
C GLU A 298 3.52 -6.61 16.20
N ALA A 299 2.64 -6.93 15.24
CA ALA A 299 2.71 -8.15 14.45
C ALA A 299 4.02 -8.22 13.65
N ALA A 300 4.42 -7.13 13.01
CA ALA A 300 5.64 -7.06 12.21
C ALA A 300 6.92 -6.84 13.03
N GLY A 301 6.81 -6.67 14.35
CA GLY A 301 7.91 -6.39 15.28
C GLY A 301 8.51 -4.98 15.18
N SER A 302 8.06 -4.13 14.25
CA SER A 302 8.39 -2.71 14.18
C SER A 302 7.47 -1.96 13.22
N GLU A 303 7.34 -0.64 13.40
CA GLU A 303 6.61 0.24 12.48
C GLU A 303 7.20 0.19 11.05
N ALA A 304 8.52 0.15 10.93
CA ALA A 304 9.19 0.09 9.63
C ALA A 304 8.91 -1.23 8.89
N ALA A 305 8.78 -2.35 9.60
CA ALA A 305 8.41 -3.63 9.02
C ALA A 305 6.93 -3.66 8.62
N ALA A 306 6.04 -3.16 9.48
CA ALA A 306 4.61 -3.01 9.18
C ALA A 306 4.38 -2.14 7.95
N TRP A 307 5.14 -1.05 7.81
CA TRP A 307 5.11 -0.19 6.65
C TRP A 307 5.53 -0.89 5.36
N ARG A 308 6.60 -1.70 5.41
CA ARG A 308 7.04 -2.50 4.25
C ARG A 308 5.96 -3.51 3.84
N LEU A 309 5.38 -4.23 4.80
CA LEU A 309 4.29 -5.18 4.55
C LEU A 309 3.07 -4.48 3.92
N ASN A 310 2.65 -3.35 4.48
CA ASN A 310 1.57 -2.54 3.91
C ASN A 310 1.85 -2.12 2.46
N ARG A 311 3.08 -1.76 2.12
CA ARG A 311 3.47 -1.43 0.74
C ARG A 311 3.48 -2.64 -0.19
N LEU A 312 3.95 -3.78 0.28
CA LEU A 312 3.93 -5.02 -0.50
C LEU A 312 2.49 -5.46 -0.79
N MET A 313 1.64 -5.47 0.24
CA MET A 313 0.21 -5.74 0.09
C MET A 313 -0.48 -4.74 -0.85
N ALA A 314 -0.06 -3.48 -0.85
CA ALA A 314 -0.60 -2.47 -1.76
C ALA A 314 -0.25 -2.78 -3.22
N ARG A 315 1.02 -3.11 -3.51
CA ARG A 315 1.45 -3.48 -4.86
C ARG A 315 0.74 -4.72 -5.37
N ASP A 316 0.66 -5.78 -4.55
CA ASP A 316 -0.06 -6.98 -4.97
C ASP A 316 -1.57 -6.72 -5.10
N GLY A 317 -2.14 -5.98 -4.15
CA GLY A 317 -3.52 -5.51 -4.20
C GLY A 317 -3.85 -4.77 -5.51
N ALA A 318 -2.97 -3.86 -5.95
CA ALA A 318 -3.13 -3.14 -7.21
C ALA A 318 -3.17 -4.09 -8.41
N ARG A 319 -2.27 -5.09 -8.47
CA ARG A 319 -2.27 -6.11 -9.53
C ARG A 319 -3.55 -6.93 -9.52
N ARG A 320 -4.02 -7.35 -8.34
CA ARG A 320 -5.29 -8.10 -8.20
C ARG A 320 -6.48 -7.26 -8.66
N LEU A 321 -6.56 -5.99 -8.27
CA LEU A 321 -7.63 -5.09 -8.74
C LEU A 321 -7.63 -4.93 -10.26
N ARG A 322 -6.45 -4.86 -10.89
CA ARG A 322 -6.35 -4.82 -12.36
C ARG A 322 -6.79 -6.11 -13.03
N ARG A 323 -6.48 -7.27 -12.45
CA ARG A 323 -6.96 -8.56 -12.98
C ARG A 323 -8.48 -8.70 -12.86
N LEU A 324 -9.08 -8.03 -11.87
CA LEU A 324 -10.53 -7.93 -11.74
C LEU A 324 -11.13 -6.88 -12.68
N ALA A 325 -10.36 -5.89 -13.11
CA ALA A 325 -10.79 -4.90 -14.09
C ALA A 325 -10.88 -5.57 -15.47
N PRO A 326 -12.07 -5.66 -16.07
CA PRO A 326 -12.21 -6.20 -17.42
C PRO A 326 -11.58 -5.25 -18.44
N SER A 327 -11.08 -5.86 -19.52
CA SER A 327 -10.41 -5.20 -20.64
C SER A 327 -11.29 -4.14 -21.30
#